data_AF-A0A1X7U0X9-F1
#
_entry.id   AF-A0A1X7U0X9-F1
#
_cell.length_a   1.000
_cell.length_b   1.000
_cell.length_c   1.000
_cell.angle_alpha   90.00
_cell.angle_beta   90.00
_cell.angle_gamma   90.00
#
_symmetry.space_group_name_H-M   'P 1'
#
loop_
_entity.id
_entity.type
_entity.pdbx_description
1 polymer ?
#
loop_
_entity_poly.entity_id
_entity_poly.type
_entity_poly.pdbx_seq_one_letter_code
_entity_poly.pdbx_strand_id
1 'polypeptide(L)'
;MHVDIVGPLPASKGHTYLLTCIDTFTRWPKAFPLTDITALLVAYSLISGWISRLGVPSTVTTNCRGSRFESSLLDQLTRFLGTDRCCTTAYHPQANGMMKRDSIVN
;
A
#
# COMPACT_ATOMS: atom_id res chain seq x y z
N MET A 1 -0.39 -8.26 -3.00
CA MET A 1 0.41 -7.17 -2.36
C MET A 1 -0.53 -6.23 -1.63
N HIS A 2 -0.13 -5.72 -0.48
CA HIS A 2 -0.85 -4.65 0.23
C HIS A 2 -0.18 -3.32 -0.03
N VAL A 3 -0.93 -2.29 -0.42
CA VAL A 3 -0.41 -0.94 -0.69
C VAL A 3 -1.12 0.06 0.20
N ASP A 4 -0.33 0.89 0.88
CA ASP A 4 -0.82 1.96 1.75
C ASP A 4 0.05 3.22 1.63
N ILE A 5 -0.56 4.38 1.83
CA ILE A 5 0.10 5.69 1.78
C ILE A 5 0.07 6.29 3.18
N VAL A 6 1.25 6.58 3.72
CA VAL A 6 1.42 7.19 5.04
C VAL A 6 1.76 8.66 4.85
N GLY A 7 0.97 9.55 5.46
CA GLY A 7 1.26 10.98 5.52
C GLY A 7 0.03 11.84 5.84
N PRO A 8 0.21 13.17 5.90
CA PRO A 8 1.48 13.89 5.73
C PRO A 8 2.41 13.74 6.95
N LEU A 9 3.66 13.38 6.70
CA LEU A 9 4.75 13.31 7.67
C LEU A 9 5.58 14.61 7.64
N PRO A 10 6.30 14.96 8.72
CA PRO A 10 7.23 16.10 8.70
C PRO A 10 8.23 15.94 7.55
N ALA A 11 8.36 16.99 6.73
CA ALA A 11 9.15 16.95 5.52
C ALA A 11 10.61 16.59 5.82
N SER A 12 11.06 15.46 5.27
CA SER A 12 12.46 15.03 5.33
C SER A 12 13.01 15.01 3.91
N LYS A 13 13.98 15.87 3.62
CA LYS A 13 14.56 16.05 2.28
C LYS A 13 13.53 16.37 1.18
N GLY A 14 12.43 17.05 1.52
CA GLY A 14 11.36 17.39 0.57
C GLY A 14 10.33 16.28 0.34
N HIS A 15 10.44 15.14 1.03
CA HIS A 15 9.43 14.08 1.02
C HIS A 15 8.52 14.19 2.25
N THR A 16 7.22 14.20 2.01
CA THR A 16 6.16 14.35 3.02
C THR A 16 5.24 13.13 3.09
N TYR A 17 5.35 12.22 2.12
CA TYR A 17 4.52 11.02 2.05
C TYR A 17 5.40 9.77 1.88
N LEU A 18 4.87 8.64 2.30
CA LEU A 18 5.53 7.34 2.16
C LEU A 18 4.55 6.34 1.55
N LEU A 19 4.91 5.82 0.38
CA LEU A 19 4.20 4.71 -0.23
C LEU A 19 4.76 3.40 0.30
N THR A 20 3.96 2.69 1.07
CA THR A 20 4.31 1.39 1.63
C THR A 20 3.66 0.29 0.82
N CYS A 21 4.44 -0.73 0.49
CA CYS A 21 4.02 -1.90 -0.25
C CYS A 21 4.52 -3.12 0.50
N ILE A 22 3.61 -4.00 0.93
CA ILE A 22 3.94 -5.24 1.63
C ILE A 22 3.59 -6.40 0.73
N ASP A 23 4.56 -7.27 0.48
CA ASP A 23 4.26 -8.51 -0.23
C ASP A 23 3.51 -9.45 0.71
N THR A 24 2.34 -9.92 0.29
CA THR A 24 1.54 -10.85 1.10
C THR A 24 2.16 -12.24 1.13
N PHE A 25 2.96 -12.60 0.13
CA PHE A 25 3.61 -13.91 0.06
C PHE A 25 4.89 -13.95 0.91
N THR A 26 5.86 -13.09 0.62
CA THR A 26 7.14 -13.04 1.35
C THR A 26 7.07 -12.25 2.66
N ARG A 27 5.97 -11.55 2.94
CA ARG A 27 5.84 -10.59 4.06
C ARG A 27 6.91 -9.50 4.06
N TRP A 28 7.55 -9.25 2.92
CA TRP A 28 8.61 -8.26 2.79
C TRP A 28 8.02 -6.84 2.62
N PRO A 29 8.30 -5.90 3.54
CA PRO A 29 7.87 -4.52 3.40
C PRO A 29 8.84 -3.71 2.53
N LYS A 30 8.30 -2.92 1.61
CA LYS A 30 9.02 -1.86 0.89
C LYS A 30 8.33 -0.54 1.15
N ALA A 31 9.14 0.51 1.32
CA ALA A 31 8.65 1.86 1.47
C ALA A 31 9.37 2.77 0.47
N PHE A 32 8.61 3.58 -0.25
CA PHE A 32 9.11 4.54 -1.22
C PHE A 32 8.73 5.95 -0.78
N PRO A 33 9.70 6.85 -0.58
CA PRO A 33 9.42 8.23 -0.22
C PRO A 33 8.80 8.96 -1.42
N LEU A 34 7.74 9.72 -1.16
CA LEU A 34 7.03 10.52 -2.13
C LEU A 34 7.04 11.99 -1.70
N THR A 35 7.28 12.87 -2.67
CA THR A 35 7.15 14.34 -2.49
C THR A 35 5.69 14.77 -2.49
N ASP A 36 4.83 14.02 -3.18
CA ASP A 36 3.41 14.31 -3.37
C ASP A 36 2.63 13.00 -3.60
N ILE A 37 1.33 12.99 -3.32
CA ILE A 37 0.42 11.84 -3.52
C ILE A 37 -0.20 11.79 -4.92
N THR A 38 0.38 12.52 -5.86
CA THR A 38 -0.07 12.53 -7.26
C THR A 38 -0.01 11.14 -7.89
N ALA A 39 -1.07 10.82 -8.64
CA ALA A 39 -1.23 9.72 -9.59
C ALA A 39 0.06 9.12 -10.11
N LEU A 40 0.75 9.98 -10.84
CA LEU A 40 1.84 9.64 -11.70
C LEU A 40 3.05 9.24 -10.85
N LEU A 41 3.28 9.91 -9.73
CA LEU A 41 4.36 9.61 -8.79
C LEU A 41 4.15 8.25 -8.10
N VAL A 42 2.93 7.97 -7.65
CA VAL A 42 2.58 6.67 -7.05
C VAL A 42 2.73 5.54 -8.06
N ALA A 43 2.18 5.71 -9.27
CA ALA A 43 2.28 4.74 -10.35
C ALA A 43 3.72 4.48 -10.77
N TYR A 44 4.50 5.54 -10.98
CA TYR A 44 5.91 5.45 -11.34
C TYR A 44 6.72 4.73 -10.26
N SER A 45 6.51 5.06 -8.99
CA SER A 45 7.21 4.43 -7.86
C SER A 45 6.86 2.95 -7.73
N LEU A 46 5.59 2.58 -7.96
CA LEU A 46 5.17 1.18 -8.02
C LEU A 46 5.81 0.42 -9.18
N ILE A 47 5.79 0.98 -10.39
CA ILE A 47 6.34 0.30 -11.56
C ILE A 47 7.86 0.16 -11.44
N SER A 48 8.56 1.25 -11.14
CA SER A 48 10.02 1.29 -11.03
C SER A 48 10.54 0.51 -9.80
N GLY A 49 9.87 0.63 -8.65
CA GLY A 49 10.32 0.03 -7.39
C GLY A 49 9.86 -1.40 -7.16
N TRP A 50 8.63 -1.72 -7.57
CA TRP A 50 8.02 -3.03 -7.37
C TRP A 50 8.09 -3.89 -8.63
N ILE A 51 7.40 -3.46 -9.70
CA ILE A 51 7.18 -4.31 -10.88
C ILE A 51 8.51 -4.65 -11.55
N SER A 52 9.44 -3.69 -11.65
CA SER A 52 10.77 -3.93 -12.21
C SER A 52 11.61 -4.95 -11.42
N ARG A 53 11.30 -5.23 -10.15
CA ARG A 53 12.12 -6.08 -9.27
C ARG A 53 11.46 -7.41 -8.90
N LEU A 54 10.16 -7.38 -8.65
CA LEU A 54 9.38 -8.52 -8.14
C LEU A 54 8.39 -9.05 -9.18
N GLY A 55 8.14 -8.31 -10.26
CA GLY A 55 7.12 -8.63 -11.25
C GLY A 55 5.74 -8.07 -10.90
N VAL A 56 4.76 -8.42 -11.72
CA VAL A 56 3.38 -7.95 -11.59
C VAL A 56 2.65 -8.81 -10.55
N PRO A 57 2.09 -8.21 -9.48
CA PRO A 57 1.30 -8.95 -8.51
C PRO A 57 -0.03 -9.41 -9.14
N SER A 58 -0.52 -10.60 -8.76
CA SER A 58 -1.82 -11.12 -9.20
C SER A 58 -3.00 -10.42 -8.52
N THR A 59 -2.80 -9.88 -7.32
CA THR A 59 -3.82 -9.11 -6.59
C THR A 59 -3.19 -7.94 -5.83
N VAL A 60 -3.78 -6.76 -5.98
CA VAL A 60 -3.46 -5.55 -5.20
C VAL A 60 -4.55 -5.30 -4.18
N THR A 61 -4.17 -5.27 -2.91
CA THR A 61 -5.05 -4.91 -1.80
C THR A 61 -4.73 -3.49 -1.34
N THR A 62 -5.72 -2.59 -1.38
CA THR A 62 -5.56 -1.21 -0.90
C THR A 62 -6.62 -0.85 0.13
N ASN A 63 -6.37 0.17 0.93
CA ASN A 63 -7.37 0.67 1.87
C ASN A 63 -8.51 1.40 1.12
N CYS A 64 -9.76 1.20 1.53
CA CYS A 64 -10.90 1.94 0.95
C CYS A 64 -11.04 3.36 1.47
N ARG A 65 -10.16 3.77 2.38
CA ARG A 65 -10.14 5.11 2.98
C ARG A 65 -9.11 6.03 2.32
N GLY A 66 -8.33 5.52 1.35
CA GLY A 66 -7.49 6.34 0.48
C GLY A 66 -8.32 7.37 -0.27
N SER A 67 -7.69 8.43 -0.76
CA SER A 67 -8.41 9.48 -1.47
C SER A 67 -9.13 8.89 -2.69
N ARG A 68 -10.28 9.46 -3.08
CA ARG A 68 -11.04 9.01 -4.25
C ARG A 68 -10.17 8.95 -5.52
N PHE A 69 -9.16 9.81 -5.56
CA PHE A 69 -8.13 9.87 -6.59
C PHE A 69 -7.21 8.65 -6.57
N GLU A 70 -6.60 8.31 -5.42
CA GLU A 70 -5.77 7.10 -5.25
C GLU A 70 -6.52 5.83 -5.67
N SER A 71 -7.79 5.71 -5.29
CA SER A 71 -8.63 4.58 -5.68
C SER A 71 -8.83 4.48 -7.19
N SER A 72 -9.07 5.59 -7.88
CA SER A 72 -9.26 5.60 -9.35
C SER A 72 -7.97 5.28 -10.10
N LEU A 73 -6.84 5.77 -9.61
CA LEU A 73 -5.52 5.46 -10.15
C LEU A 73 -5.14 4.01 -10.03
N LEU A 74 -5.31 3.48 -8.82
CA LEU A 74 -5.03 2.07 -8.56
C LEU A 74 -5.92 1.21 -9.44
N ASP A 75 -7.18 1.60 -9.66
CA ASP A 75 -8.07 0.90 -10.60
C ASP A 75 -7.54 0.91 -12.04
N GLN A 76 -7.07 2.06 -12.53
CA GLN A 76 -6.48 2.17 -13.87
C GLN A 76 -5.18 1.36 -13.99
N LEU A 77 -4.32 1.41 -12.97
CA LEU A 77 -3.10 0.62 -12.89
C LEU A 77 -3.39 -0.88 -12.90
N THR A 78 -4.33 -1.34 -12.06
CA THR A 78 -4.67 -2.76 -11.98
C THR A 78 -5.29 -3.25 -13.28
N ARG A 79 -6.12 -2.43 -13.96
CA ARG A 79 -6.62 -2.74 -15.31
C ARG A 79 -5.50 -2.85 -16.34
N PHE A 80 -4.54 -1.92 -16.30
CA PHE A 80 -3.40 -1.94 -17.23
C PHE A 80 -2.49 -3.15 -17.01
N LEU A 81 -2.31 -3.54 -15.74
CA LEU A 81 -1.45 -4.66 -15.34
C LEU A 81 -2.16 -6.03 -15.43
N GLY A 82 -3.48 -6.06 -15.64
CA GLY A 82 -4.28 -7.28 -15.61
C GLY A 82 -4.39 -7.89 -14.21
N THR A 83 -4.29 -7.06 -13.18
CA THR A 83 -4.27 -7.46 -11.77
C THR A 83 -5.64 -7.27 -11.13
N ASP A 84 -6.05 -8.17 -10.24
CA ASP A 84 -7.27 -7.98 -9.45
C ASP A 84 -7.07 -6.96 -8.33
N ARG A 85 -8.06 -6.07 -8.14
CA ARG A 85 -8.05 -5.09 -7.06
C ARG A 85 -9.00 -5.52 -5.94
N CYS A 86 -8.45 -5.70 -4.74
CA CYS A 86 -9.23 -5.91 -3.53
C CYS A 86 -9.17 -4.66 -2.66
N CYS A 87 -10.32 -4.08 -2.34
CA CYS A 87 -10.38 -2.92 -1.45
C CYS A 87 -10.79 -3.39 -0.07
N THR A 88 -9.93 -3.24 0.93
CA THR A 88 -10.26 -3.55 2.33
C THR A 88 -10.64 -2.29 3.07
N THR A 89 -11.83 -2.24 3.66
CA THR A 89 -12.22 -1.19 4.59
C THR A 89 -11.33 -1.28 5.84
N ALA A 90 -10.62 -0.21 6.17
CA ALA A 90 -9.73 -0.21 7.33
C ALA A 90 -10.52 -0.51 8.61
N TYR A 91 -9.98 -1.42 9.41
CA TYR A 91 -10.44 -1.87 10.73
C TYR A 91 -11.61 -2.87 10.77
N HIS A 92 -11.34 -4.11 10.33
CA HIS A 92 -11.88 -5.29 11.03
C HIS A 92 -10.72 -6.03 11.72
N PRO A 93 -10.33 -5.63 12.95
CA PRO A 93 -9.41 -6.41 13.77
C PRO A 93 -9.97 -7.81 14.12
N GLN A 94 -11.19 -8.15 13.71
CA GLN A 94 -11.82 -9.45 13.99
C GLN A 94 -11.50 -10.56 12.98
N ALA A 95 -10.91 -10.27 11.81
CA ALA A 95 -10.48 -11.33 10.88
C ALA A 95 -9.08 -11.90 11.20
N ASN A 96 -8.40 -11.33 12.21
CA ASN A 96 -7.16 -11.87 12.79
C ASN A 96 -7.43 -12.41 14.21
N GLY A 97 -8.56 -13.10 14.38
CA GLY A 97 -9.00 -13.74 15.62
C GLY A 97 -8.18 -14.97 16.02
N MET A 98 -6.86 -14.92 15.87
CA MET A 98 -5.97 -15.99 16.33
C MET A 98 -4.66 -15.46 16.89
N MET A 99 -4.72 -14.41 17.72
CA MET A 99 -3.75 -14.22 18.82
C MET A 99 -4.30 -13.20 19.82
N LYS A 100 -5.15 -13.70 20.70
CA LYS A 100 -5.42 -13.12 22.02
C LYS A 100 -4.68 -14.02 23.02
N ARG A 101 -3.95 -13.39 23.96
CA ARG A 101 -3.13 -13.90 25.10
C ARG A 101 -1.70 -13.33 24.97
N ASP A 102 -1.10 -12.65 25.93
CA ASP A 102 -1.34 -12.61 27.38
C ASP A 102 -1.11 -11.22 27.97
N SER A 103 -1.91 -10.95 29.00
CA SER A 103 -1.66 -9.96 30.03
C SER A 103 -0.37 -10.32 30.76
N ILE A 104 0.60 -9.40 30.89
CA ILE A 104 1.54 -9.47 32.01
C ILE A 104 1.68 -8.07 32.61
N VAL A 105 1.32 -8.06 33.88
CA VAL A 105 1.40 -7.00 34.88
C VAL A 105 2.87 -6.65 35.12
N ASN A 106 3.18 -5.36 35.30
CA ASN A 106 4.11 -4.91 36.33
C ASN A 106 3.82 -3.46 36.69
#